data_AF-A0A3L8DY26-F1
#
_entry.id   AF-A0A3L8DY26-F1
#
_cell.length_a   1.000
_cell.length_b   1.000
_cell.length_c   1.000
_cell.angle_alpha   90.00
_cell.angle_beta   90.00
_cell.angle_gamma   90.00
#
_symmetry.space_group_name_H-M   'P 1'
#
loop_
_entity.id
_entity.type
_entity.pdbx_description
1 polymer ?
#
loop_
_entity_poly.entity_id
_entity_poly.type
_entity_poly.pdbx_seq_one_letter_code
_entity_poly.pdbx_strand_id
1 'polypeptide(L)'
;MDPAQPNHKVVGEVSGTEVPKTDSAKHPVTTVVEDLDTELLEAIGERVAQERVMASAIPQSIAIRIEDILKKGLPKEEREKLLKAHAPPLNCTLIDPPKLNEEIKASISEPLSKRDERIVEKQKKISACLSSLGSAISDILDSNTGTKDSRKLSPSQISLIKKLSETSRLLADLQRDESSTRRSLILAAISASQKKTLKSELSDE
;
A
#
# COMPACT_ATOMS: atom_id res chain seq x y z
N MET A 1 -31.38 52.24 32.87
CA MET A 1 -31.15 51.75 31.50
C MET A 1 -29.73 52.12 31.14
N ASP A 2 -28.80 51.22 31.48
CA ASP A 2 -27.37 51.22 31.12
C ASP A 2 -27.20 50.50 29.76
N PRO A 3 -26.02 50.54 29.10
CA PRO A 3 -25.09 51.65 28.86
C PRO A 3 -24.57 51.53 27.39
N ALA A 4 -23.47 52.07 26.87
CA ALA A 4 -22.38 52.92 27.32
C ALA A 4 -21.71 53.45 26.05
N GLN A 5 -21.42 54.74 25.99
CA GLN A 5 -20.14 55.20 25.46
C GLN A 5 -19.57 56.15 26.49
N PRO A 6 -18.29 55.98 26.85
CA PRO A 6 -17.47 57.18 26.99
C PRO A 6 -16.03 57.04 26.49
N ASN A 7 -15.55 58.21 26.05
CA ASN A 7 -14.16 58.69 25.95
C ASN A 7 -13.23 58.24 27.07
N HIS A 8 -11.91 58.14 26.81
CA HIS A 8 -10.94 59.20 27.19
C HIS A 8 -9.45 58.87 26.91
N LYS A 9 -8.73 59.92 26.47
CA LYS A 9 -7.35 60.41 26.84
C LYS A 9 -6.13 59.50 26.60
N VAL A 10 -4.89 59.94 26.27
CA VAL A 10 -4.13 61.19 25.97
C VAL A 10 -2.70 60.95 26.48
N VAL A 11 -1.68 61.31 25.68
CA VAL A 11 -0.33 61.85 26.04
C VAL A 11 0.54 60.97 26.99
N GLY A 12 1.78 60.60 26.70
CA GLY A 12 2.92 61.42 26.28
C GLY A 12 3.83 61.72 27.49
N GLU A 13 5.14 61.45 27.33
CA GLU A 13 6.30 61.92 28.12
C GLU A 13 6.83 61.16 29.38
N VAL A 14 8.12 60.80 29.25
CA VAL A 14 9.30 61.09 30.12
C VAL A 14 9.62 60.20 31.35
N SER A 15 10.69 59.42 31.15
CA SER A 15 11.97 59.30 31.91
C SER A 15 12.08 59.62 33.42
N GLY A 16 12.81 58.74 34.12
CA GLY A 16 13.41 58.88 35.47
C GLY A 16 12.76 57.94 36.50
N THR A 17 13.42 57.10 37.32
CA THR A 17 14.74 57.19 37.98
C THR A 17 15.11 55.81 38.63
N GLU A 18 16.39 55.40 38.52
CA GLU A 18 17.30 54.60 39.39
C GLU A 18 16.90 53.35 40.28
N VAL A 19 17.53 52.18 39.96
CA VAL A 19 18.33 51.13 40.71
C VAL A 19 17.95 50.74 42.20
N PRO A 20 18.09 49.47 42.73
CA PRO A 20 19.19 48.53 42.48
C PRO A 20 19.00 46.97 42.48
N LYS A 21 20.07 46.34 41.99
CA LYS A 21 20.55 44.92 41.95
C LYS A 21 19.99 43.94 43.01
N THR A 22 19.75 42.67 42.62
CA THR A 22 20.59 41.50 43.00
C THR A 22 20.23 40.22 42.23
N ASP A 23 21.18 39.30 42.26
CA ASP A 23 21.59 38.30 41.28
C ASP A 23 20.88 36.92 41.44
N SER A 24 20.94 36.15 40.33
CA SER A 24 21.04 34.69 40.25
C SER A 24 19.82 33.79 40.54
N ALA A 25 19.25 33.25 39.46
CA ALA A 25 19.09 31.79 39.29
C ALA A 25 18.93 31.45 37.79
N LYS A 26 19.97 30.85 37.19
CA LYS A 26 19.97 30.28 35.84
C LYS A 26 19.17 28.97 35.83
N HIS A 27 18.23 28.82 34.89
CA HIS A 27 17.86 27.51 34.35
C HIS A 27 18.31 27.40 32.89
N PRO A 28 18.90 26.26 32.49
CA PRO A 28 19.74 26.19 31.30
C PRO A 28 18.94 25.98 30.01
N VAL A 29 19.56 26.53 28.97
CA VAL A 29 19.29 26.40 27.54
C VAL A 29 19.05 24.94 27.14
N THR A 30 17.95 24.67 26.43
CA THR A 30 17.75 23.43 25.68
C THR A 30 18.74 23.42 24.51
N THR A 31 19.91 22.84 24.72
CA THR A 31 20.87 22.55 23.65
C THR A 31 20.35 21.38 22.84
N VAL A 32 20.03 21.64 21.56
CA VAL A 32 19.89 20.58 20.55
C VAL A 32 21.28 19.95 20.43
N VAL A 33 21.41 18.68 20.80
CA VAL A 33 22.66 17.94 20.68
C VAL A 33 22.85 17.64 19.19
N GLU A 34 23.88 18.22 18.59
CA GLU A 34 24.33 17.87 17.24
C GLU A 34 24.78 16.40 17.20
N ASP A 35 24.61 15.75 16.06
CA ASP A 35 25.04 14.36 15.89
C ASP A 35 26.56 14.23 16.14
N LEU A 36 26.95 13.10 16.74
CA LEU A 36 28.35 12.80 17.05
C LEU A 36 29.15 12.58 15.76
N ASP A 37 30.44 12.87 15.81
CA ASP A 37 31.35 12.61 14.69
C ASP A 37 31.53 11.11 14.41
N THR A 38 31.97 10.78 13.20
CA THR A 38 32.11 9.39 12.73
C THR A 38 33.08 8.57 13.59
N GLU A 39 34.15 9.18 14.10
CA GLU A 39 35.16 8.51 14.94
C GLU A 39 34.56 8.08 16.28
N LEU A 40 33.76 8.94 16.90
CA LEU A 40 33.08 8.63 18.15
C LEU A 40 31.94 7.62 17.94
N LEU A 41 31.23 7.69 16.81
CA LEU A 41 30.21 6.69 16.44
C LEU A 41 30.82 5.30 16.24
N GLU A 42 32.01 5.20 15.64
CA GLU A 42 32.76 3.95 15.52
C GLU A 42 33.19 3.40 16.89
N ALA A 43 33.64 4.27 17.80
CA ALA A 43 34.00 3.89 19.17
C ALA A 43 32.79 3.42 20.02
N ILE A 44 31.60 3.97 19.76
CA ILE A 44 30.33 3.58 20.42
C ILE A 44 29.82 2.23 19.88
N GLY A 45 30.20 1.86 18.66
CA GLY A 45 29.94 0.57 18.05
C GLY A 45 28.82 0.61 17.00
N GLU A 46 28.82 -0.41 16.13
CA GLU A 46 27.87 -0.52 15.03
C GLU A 46 26.42 -0.70 15.51
N ARG A 47 25.48 -0.08 14.79
CA ARG A 47 24.05 -0.32 15.05
C ARG A 47 23.67 -1.75 14.67
N VAL A 48 23.07 -2.47 15.61
CA VAL A 48 22.52 -3.83 15.39
C VAL A 48 21.40 -3.82 14.34
N ALA A 49 20.65 -2.72 14.25
CA ALA A 49 19.63 -2.54 13.23
C ALA A 49 20.27 -1.95 11.97
N GLN A 50 20.42 -2.77 10.93
CA GLN A 50 20.82 -2.29 9.62
C GLN A 50 19.79 -1.29 9.10
N GLU A 51 20.28 -0.14 8.64
CA GLU A 51 19.42 0.84 7.98
C GLU A 51 18.82 0.23 6.71
N ARG A 52 17.53 0.47 6.52
CA ARG A 52 16.83 -0.03 5.34
C ARG A 52 17.42 0.65 4.10
N VAL A 53 17.95 -0.15 3.18
CA VAL A 53 18.38 0.36 1.86
C VAL A 53 17.17 0.94 1.13
N MET A 54 17.15 2.26 0.96
CA MET A 54 16.12 2.98 0.22
C MET A 54 16.57 3.18 -1.23
N ALA A 55 15.63 3.04 -2.17
CA ALA A 55 15.89 3.38 -3.57
C ALA A 55 15.89 4.91 -3.79
N SER A 56 16.29 5.34 -4.98
CA SER A 56 16.25 6.75 -5.38
C SER A 56 14.85 7.36 -5.26
N ALA A 57 14.79 8.66 -4.94
CA ALA A 57 13.54 9.38 -4.81
C ALA A 57 12.74 9.41 -6.13
N ILE A 58 11.43 9.26 -6.02
CA ILE A 58 10.46 9.46 -7.12
C ILE A 58 9.89 10.89 -7.07
N PRO A 59 9.29 11.41 -8.16
CA PRO A 59 8.66 12.72 -8.14
C PRO A 59 7.63 12.89 -7.01
N GLN A 60 7.70 14.02 -6.28
CA GLN A 60 6.89 14.28 -5.09
C GLN A 60 5.39 14.18 -5.34
N SER A 61 4.92 14.62 -6.51
CA SER A 61 3.51 14.54 -6.90
C SER A 61 3.00 13.10 -7.02
N ILE A 62 3.88 12.14 -7.33
CA ILE A 62 3.56 10.71 -7.34
C ILE A 62 3.59 10.17 -5.91
N ALA A 63 4.62 10.52 -5.13
CA ALA A 63 4.77 10.07 -3.76
C ALA A 63 3.57 10.44 -2.88
N ILE A 64 3.11 11.70 -2.92
CA ILE A 64 1.97 12.17 -2.12
C ILE A 64 0.69 11.40 -2.45
N ARG A 65 0.43 11.12 -3.74
CA ARG A 65 -0.77 10.37 -4.14
C ARG A 65 -0.74 8.93 -3.64
N ILE A 66 0.42 8.27 -3.72
CA ILE A 66 0.60 6.93 -3.17
C ILE A 66 0.38 6.96 -1.65
N GLU A 67 0.94 7.95 -0.95
CA GLU A 67 0.78 8.11 0.49
C GLU A 67 -0.68 8.31 0.91
N ASP A 68 -1.43 9.15 0.19
CA ASP A 68 -2.86 9.34 0.43
C ASP A 68 -3.64 8.03 0.29
N ILE A 69 -3.36 7.25 -0.76
CA ILE A 69 -3.99 5.95 -0.99
C ILE A 69 -3.61 4.96 0.11
N LEU A 70 -2.36 4.96 0.58
CA LEU A 70 -1.92 4.08 1.67
C LEU A 70 -2.60 4.43 3.00
N LYS A 71 -2.84 5.72 3.26
CA LYS A 71 -3.47 6.19 4.51
C LYS A 71 -5.00 6.03 4.52
N LYS A 72 -5.66 6.36 3.40
CA LYS A 72 -7.13 6.48 3.33
C LYS A 72 -7.79 5.33 2.55
N GLY A 73 -6.99 4.58 1.81
CA GLY A 73 -7.49 3.63 0.80
C GLY A 73 -8.04 4.35 -0.44
N LEU A 74 -8.32 3.56 -1.47
CA LEU A 74 -9.05 4.05 -2.65
C LEU A 74 -10.54 4.24 -2.32
N PRO A 75 -11.17 5.34 -2.79
CA PRO A 75 -12.62 5.48 -2.82
C PRO A 75 -13.28 4.28 -3.50
N LYS A 76 -14.46 3.88 -3.03
CA LYS A 76 -15.16 2.68 -3.54
C LYS A 76 -15.45 2.78 -5.05
N GLU A 77 -15.95 3.92 -5.50
CA GLU A 77 -16.29 4.18 -6.90
C GLU A 77 -15.05 4.13 -7.81
N GLU A 78 -13.95 4.75 -7.37
CA GLU A 78 -12.68 4.72 -8.12
C GLU A 78 -12.12 3.30 -8.22
N ARG A 79 -12.16 2.55 -7.11
CA ARG A 79 -11.76 1.14 -7.10
C ARG A 79 -12.60 0.31 -8.07
N GLU A 80 -13.92 0.46 -8.06
CA GLU A 80 -14.81 -0.28 -8.97
C GLU A 80 -14.56 0.10 -10.44
N LYS A 81 -14.31 1.38 -10.72
CA LYS A 81 -13.92 1.86 -12.05
C LYS A 81 -12.63 1.20 -12.53
N LEU A 82 -11.60 1.14 -11.68
CA LEU A 82 -10.31 0.52 -12.02
C LEU A 82 -10.45 -0.99 -12.26
N LEU A 83 -11.20 -1.69 -11.39
CA LEU A 83 -11.46 -3.13 -11.56
C LEU A 83 -12.19 -3.43 -12.88
N LYS A 84 -13.12 -2.56 -13.30
CA LYS A 84 -13.83 -2.71 -14.58
C LYS A 84 -12.95 -2.39 -15.78
N ALA A 85 -12.12 -1.35 -15.68
CA ALA A 85 -11.23 -0.93 -16.77
C ALA A 85 -10.14 -1.98 -17.06
N HIS A 86 -9.70 -2.71 -16.03
CA HIS A 86 -8.66 -3.72 -16.13
C HIS A 86 -9.22 -5.13 -15.92
N ALA A 87 -10.23 -5.47 -16.73
CA ALA A 87 -10.79 -6.81 -16.73
C ALA A 87 -9.76 -7.85 -17.20
N PRO A 88 -9.86 -9.11 -16.71
CA PRO A 88 -9.04 -10.23 -17.15
C PRO A 88 -8.93 -10.37 -18.68
N PRO A 89 -7.71 -10.53 -19.24
CA PRO A 89 -7.52 -10.91 -20.63
C PRO A 89 -8.10 -12.30 -20.89
N LEU A 90 -8.65 -12.52 -22.09
CA LEU A 90 -9.30 -13.79 -22.48
C LEU A 90 -8.41 -15.03 -22.34
N ASN A 91 -7.10 -14.86 -22.53
CA ASN A 91 -6.10 -15.93 -22.43
C ASN A 91 -5.56 -16.15 -21.00
N CYS A 92 -5.99 -15.34 -20.01
CA CYS A 92 -5.58 -15.44 -18.62
C CYS A 92 -6.66 -16.11 -17.76
N THR A 93 -6.95 -17.39 -18.02
CA THR A 93 -8.11 -18.10 -17.43
C THR A 93 -8.04 -18.34 -15.92
N LEU A 94 -6.84 -18.29 -15.33
CA LEU A 94 -6.60 -18.55 -13.89
C LEU A 94 -6.40 -17.28 -13.07
N ILE A 95 -6.55 -16.11 -13.69
CA ILE A 95 -6.22 -14.84 -13.04
C ILE A 95 -7.25 -14.45 -11.98
N ASP A 96 -8.51 -14.84 -12.16
CA ASP A 96 -9.59 -14.50 -11.23
C ASP A 96 -9.72 -15.55 -10.12
N PRO A 97 -10.10 -15.13 -8.90
CA PRO A 97 -10.35 -16.06 -7.82
C PRO A 97 -11.56 -16.96 -8.14
N PRO A 98 -11.47 -18.29 -7.94
CA PRO A 98 -12.59 -19.19 -8.19
C PRO A 98 -13.77 -18.85 -7.27
N LYS A 99 -15.00 -19.01 -7.77
CA LYS A 99 -16.18 -18.89 -6.92
C LYS A 99 -16.25 -20.07 -5.96
N LEU A 100 -16.59 -19.80 -4.70
CA LEU A 100 -16.89 -20.85 -3.73
C LEU A 100 -18.13 -21.64 -4.21
N ASN A 101 -18.09 -22.96 -4.10
CA ASN A 101 -19.27 -23.81 -4.29
C ASN A 101 -20.33 -23.41 -3.25
N GLU A 102 -21.59 -23.34 -3.65
CA GLU A 102 -22.73 -22.98 -2.80
C GLU A 102 -22.88 -23.93 -1.59
N GLU A 103 -22.58 -25.22 -1.78
CA GLU A 103 -22.58 -26.21 -0.71
C GLU A 103 -21.55 -25.91 0.39
N ILE A 104 -20.34 -25.50 -0.03
CA ILE A 104 -19.28 -25.10 0.89
C ILE A 104 -19.65 -23.78 1.56
N LYS A 105 -20.22 -22.84 0.80
CA LYS A 105 -20.66 -21.54 1.32
C LYS A 105 -21.74 -21.69 2.40
N ALA A 106 -22.66 -22.63 2.24
CA ALA A 106 -23.68 -22.96 3.25
C ALA A 106 -23.09 -23.66 4.50
N SER A 107 -21.94 -24.32 4.34
CA SER A 107 -21.30 -25.12 5.39
C SER A 107 -20.31 -24.34 6.27
N ILE A 108 -19.88 -23.14 5.85
CA ILE A 108 -18.94 -22.31 6.61
C ILE A 108 -19.67 -21.27 7.45
N SER A 109 -19.09 -20.91 8.61
CA SER A 109 -19.66 -19.89 9.48
C SER A 109 -19.56 -18.48 8.86
N GLU A 110 -20.46 -17.58 9.24
CA GLU A 110 -20.48 -16.19 8.77
C GLU A 110 -19.13 -15.45 8.96
N PRO A 111 -18.41 -15.60 10.10
CA PRO A 111 -17.08 -15.00 10.24
C PRO A 111 -16.05 -15.52 9.23
N LEU A 112 -16.13 -16.82 8.87
CA LEU A 112 -15.27 -17.41 7.85
C LEU A 112 -15.66 -16.94 6.45
N SER A 113 -16.96 -16.82 6.15
CA SER A 113 -17.44 -16.24 4.89
C SER A 113 -16.93 -14.80 4.70
N LYS A 114 -17.04 -13.95 5.72
CA LYS A 114 -16.53 -12.56 5.66
C LYS A 114 -15.01 -12.50 5.48
N ARG A 115 -14.26 -13.45 6.03
CA ARG A 115 -12.80 -13.55 5.80
C ARG A 115 -12.50 -13.98 4.36
N ASP A 116 -13.24 -14.94 3.83
CA ASP A 116 -13.13 -15.37 2.43
C ASP A 116 -13.40 -14.22 1.46
N GLU A 117 -14.49 -13.48 1.68
CA GLU A 117 -14.87 -12.32 0.87
C GLU A 117 -13.76 -11.26 0.81
N ARG A 118 -13.11 -10.98 1.95
CA ARG A 118 -11.97 -10.05 2.00
C ARG A 118 -10.77 -10.57 1.21
N ILE A 119 -10.50 -11.88 1.22
CA ILE A 119 -9.45 -12.48 0.40
C ILE A 119 -9.80 -12.34 -1.08
N VAL A 120 -11.04 -12.66 -1.46
CA VAL A 120 -11.54 -12.51 -2.83
C VAL A 120 -11.42 -11.06 -3.31
N GLU A 121 -11.74 -10.06 -2.46
CA GLU A 121 -11.57 -8.65 -2.80
C GLU A 121 -10.11 -8.26 -3.06
N LYS A 122 -9.16 -8.80 -2.29
CA LYS A 122 -7.73 -8.61 -2.58
C LYS A 122 -7.35 -9.26 -3.90
N GLN A 123 -7.77 -10.51 -4.11
CA GLN A 123 -7.47 -11.26 -5.32
C GLN A 123 -7.99 -10.54 -6.56
N LYS A 124 -9.19 -9.97 -6.54
CA LYS A 124 -9.72 -9.13 -7.63
C LYS A 124 -8.84 -7.92 -7.94
N LYS A 125 -8.29 -7.24 -6.93
CA LYS A 125 -7.36 -6.12 -7.14
C LYS A 125 -6.06 -6.60 -7.78
N ILE A 126 -5.53 -7.75 -7.32
CA ILE A 126 -4.34 -8.35 -7.90
C ILE A 126 -4.58 -8.73 -9.37
N SER A 127 -5.74 -9.34 -9.70
CA SER A 127 -6.14 -9.68 -11.07
C SER A 127 -6.21 -8.44 -11.97
N ALA A 128 -6.78 -7.34 -11.48
CA ALA A 128 -6.83 -6.08 -12.21
C ALA A 128 -5.43 -5.48 -12.44
N CYS A 129 -4.54 -5.52 -11.43
CA CYS A 129 -3.16 -5.08 -11.59
C CYS A 129 -2.42 -5.92 -12.65
N LEU A 130 -2.54 -7.25 -12.59
CA LEU A 130 -1.94 -8.16 -13.57
C LEU A 130 -2.46 -7.91 -14.99
N SER A 131 -3.77 -7.65 -15.12
CA SER A 131 -4.39 -7.31 -16.41
C SER A 131 -3.86 -5.98 -16.96
N SER A 132 -3.75 -4.95 -16.12
CA SER A 132 -3.18 -3.65 -16.48
C SER A 132 -1.71 -3.76 -16.90
N LEU A 133 -0.91 -4.55 -16.18
CA LEU A 133 0.51 -4.75 -16.49
C LEU A 133 0.68 -5.54 -17.80
N GLY A 134 -0.14 -6.57 -18.02
CA GLY A 134 -0.17 -7.33 -19.26
C GLY A 134 -0.52 -6.45 -20.46
N SER A 135 -1.56 -5.60 -20.32
CA SER A 135 -1.92 -4.62 -21.35
C SER A 135 -0.78 -3.65 -21.65
N ALA A 136 -0.15 -3.08 -20.62
CA ALA A 136 0.97 -2.15 -20.81
C ALA A 136 2.16 -2.80 -21.53
N ILE A 137 2.44 -4.09 -21.26
CA ILE A 137 3.45 -4.84 -22.00
C ILE A 137 3.04 -4.98 -23.47
N SER A 138 1.79 -5.36 -23.75
CA SER A 138 1.26 -5.45 -25.12
C SER A 138 1.35 -4.11 -25.87
N ASP A 139 0.96 -3.00 -25.23
CA ASP A 139 1.02 -1.66 -25.82
C ASP A 139 2.46 -1.28 -26.24
N ILE A 140 3.46 -1.61 -25.41
CA ILE A 140 4.87 -1.38 -25.76
C ILE A 140 5.29 -2.25 -26.95
N LEU A 141 4.87 -3.51 -27.00
CA LEU A 141 5.18 -4.42 -28.10
C LEU A 141 4.55 -3.94 -29.41
N ASP A 142 3.29 -3.50 -29.37
CA ASP A 142 2.52 -3.07 -30.54
C ASP A 142 2.97 -1.70 -31.08
N SER A 143 3.51 -0.83 -30.22
CA SER A 143 4.06 0.48 -30.62
C SER A 143 5.23 0.41 -31.61
N ASN A 144 5.81 -0.77 -31.86
CA ASN A 144 6.93 -0.99 -32.78
C ASN A 144 6.55 -1.67 -34.10
N THR A 145 5.26 -1.79 -34.42
CA THR A 145 4.75 -2.56 -35.58
C THR A 145 4.79 -1.82 -36.93
N GLY A 146 5.23 -0.56 -36.96
CA GLY A 146 5.20 0.31 -38.16
C GLY A 146 6.22 0.02 -39.27
N THR A 147 7.23 -0.82 -39.04
CA THR A 147 8.25 -1.15 -40.04
C THR A 147 8.44 -2.66 -40.15
N LYS A 148 8.11 -3.23 -41.32
CA LYS A 148 8.10 -4.68 -41.59
C LYS A 148 9.42 -5.41 -41.30
N ASP A 149 10.54 -4.69 -41.13
CA ASP A 149 11.88 -5.27 -40.99
C ASP A 149 12.61 -4.99 -39.66
N SER A 150 11.97 -4.38 -38.65
CA SER A 150 12.61 -4.23 -37.33
C SER A 150 11.64 -4.24 -36.17
N ARG A 151 11.28 -5.45 -35.72
CA ARG A 151 10.69 -5.74 -34.39
C ARG A 151 11.67 -5.46 -33.23
N LYS A 152 12.60 -4.52 -33.39
CA LYS A 152 13.70 -4.29 -32.45
C LYS A 152 13.27 -3.23 -31.44
N LEU A 153 12.96 -3.69 -30.24
CA LEU A 153 12.68 -2.82 -29.09
C LEU A 153 13.93 -2.01 -28.74
N SER A 154 13.74 -0.73 -28.41
CA SER A 154 14.80 0.11 -27.84
C SER A 154 15.23 -0.41 -26.45
N PRO A 155 16.47 -0.15 -26.00
CA PRO A 155 16.93 -0.56 -24.67
C PRO A 155 16.04 -0.06 -23.52
N SER A 156 15.44 1.13 -23.66
CA SER A 156 14.52 1.70 -22.66
C SER A 156 13.18 0.95 -22.61
N GLN A 157 12.61 0.57 -23.77
CA GLN A 157 11.41 -0.26 -23.83
C GLN A 157 11.65 -1.64 -23.20
N ILE A 158 12.81 -2.26 -23.46
CA ILE A 158 13.19 -3.54 -22.85
C ILE A 158 13.30 -3.39 -21.33
N SER A 159 13.95 -2.32 -20.84
CA SER A 159 14.05 -2.03 -19.41
C SER A 159 12.68 -1.84 -18.75
N LEU A 160 11.75 -1.16 -19.42
CA LEU A 160 10.39 -0.95 -18.93
C LEU A 160 9.59 -2.27 -18.88
N ILE A 161 9.62 -3.07 -19.95
CA ILE A 161 9.00 -4.41 -19.97
C ILE A 161 9.56 -5.28 -18.84
N LYS A 162 10.87 -5.23 -18.59
CA LYS A 162 11.50 -5.96 -17.48
C LYS A 162 10.89 -5.58 -16.14
N LYS A 163 10.79 -4.28 -15.82
CA LYS A 163 10.18 -3.79 -14.56
C LYS A 163 8.70 -4.20 -14.43
N LEU A 164 7.93 -4.08 -15.51
CA LEU A 164 6.52 -4.48 -15.54
C LEU A 164 6.36 -6.00 -15.34
N SER A 165 7.22 -6.80 -15.98
CA SER A 165 7.23 -8.26 -15.84
C SER A 165 7.64 -8.70 -14.44
N GLU A 166 8.67 -8.10 -13.85
CA GLU A 166 9.10 -8.38 -12.47
C GLU A 166 7.98 -8.07 -11.48
N THR A 167 7.30 -6.93 -11.64
CA THR A 167 6.13 -6.57 -10.83
C THR A 167 4.99 -7.57 -11.01
N SER A 168 4.71 -7.98 -12.26
CA SER A 168 3.67 -8.96 -12.57
C SER A 168 3.95 -10.32 -11.93
N ARG A 169 5.21 -10.76 -11.89
CA ARG A 169 5.60 -12.02 -11.26
C ARG A 169 5.32 -12.02 -9.77
N LEU A 170 5.68 -10.94 -9.07
CA LEU A 170 5.40 -10.80 -7.63
C LEU A 170 3.89 -10.77 -7.34
N LEU A 171 3.10 -10.09 -8.17
CA LEU A 171 1.64 -10.07 -8.04
C LEU A 171 1.00 -11.44 -8.34
N ALA A 172 1.49 -12.16 -9.34
CA ALA A 172 1.01 -13.50 -9.65
C ALA A 172 1.33 -14.50 -8.53
N ASP A 173 2.50 -14.37 -7.90
CA ASP A 173 2.88 -15.18 -6.73
C ASP A 173 1.98 -14.84 -5.53
N LEU A 174 1.73 -13.55 -5.26
CA LEU A 174 0.79 -13.12 -4.23
C LEU A 174 -0.65 -13.64 -4.48
N GLN A 175 -1.10 -13.66 -5.74
CA GLN A 175 -2.40 -14.24 -6.12
C GLN A 175 -2.49 -15.73 -5.75
N ARG A 176 -1.40 -16.46 -5.99
CA ARG A 176 -1.27 -17.88 -5.64
C ARG A 176 -1.25 -18.09 -4.12
N ASP A 177 -0.57 -17.22 -3.37
CA ASP A 177 -0.53 -17.29 -1.91
C ASP A 177 -1.88 -17.03 -1.27
N GLU A 178 -2.62 -16.02 -1.74
CA GLU A 178 -4.00 -15.77 -1.29
C GLU A 178 -4.91 -16.96 -1.65
N SER A 179 -4.73 -17.59 -2.83
CA SER A 179 -5.47 -18.81 -3.21
C SER A 179 -5.16 -19.99 -2.28
N SER A 180 -3.89 -20.17 -1.92
CA SER A 180 -3.43 -21.23 -1.01
C SER A 180 -3.93 -21.01 0.42
N THR A 181 -3.93 -19.75 0.87
CA THR A 181 -4.49 -19.33 2.17
C THR A 181 -5.98 -19.62 2.21
N ARG A 182 -6.71 -19.22 1.18
CA ARG A 182 -8.15 -19.44 1.05
C ARG A 182 -8.50 -20.93 1.09
N ARG A 183 -7.79 -21.76 0.31
CA ARG A 183 -7.94 -23.21 0.32
C ARG A 183 -7.70 -23.79 1.71
N SER A 184 -6.65 -23.35 2.41
CA SER A 184 -6.31 -23.85 3.74
C SER A 184 -7.39 -23.50 4.78
N LEU A 185 -7.91 -22.27 4.75
CA LEU A 185 -8.98 -21.83 5.64
C LEU A 185 -10.29 -22.60 5.40
N ILE A 186 -10.68 -22.77 4.13
CA ILE A 186 -11.87 -23.54 3.76
C ILE A 186 -11.72 -25.01 4.19
N LEU A 187 -10.57 -25.64 3.91
CA LEU A 187 -10.32 -27.04 4.28
C LEU A 187 -10.26 -27.29 5.78
N ALA A 188 -9.93 -26.27 6.58
CA ALA A 188 -9.98 -26.32 8.03
C ALA A 188 -11.43 -26.17 8.55
N ALA A 189 -12.27 -25.43 7.83
CA ALA A 189 -13.66 -25.20 8.18
C ALA A 189 -14.57 -26.41 7.86
N ILE A 190 -14.29 -27.09 6.75
CA ILE A 190 -14.97 -28.34 6.38
C ILE A 190 -14.45 -29.43 7.32
N SER A 191 -15.23 -29.74 8.35
CA SER A 191 -14.84 -30.68 9.42
C SER A 191 -14.47 -32.06 8.88
N ALA A 192 -13.71 -32.85 9.66
CA ALA A 192 -13.39 -34.24 9.33
C ALA A 192 -14.64 -35.11 9.06
N SER A 193 -15.79 -34.74 9.64
CA SER A 193 -17.10 -35.36 9.41
C SER A 193 -17.62 -35.12 7.99
N GLN A 194 -17.56 -33.89 7.47
CA GLN A 194 -17.96 -33.56 6.09
C GLN A 194 -16.99 -34.14 5.05
N LYS A 195 -15.69 -34.21 5.38
CA LYS A 195 -14.68 -34.94 4.57
C LYS A 195 -14.97 -36.45 4.46
N LYS A 196 -15.66 -37.03 5.46
CA LYS A 196 -16.03 -38.46 5.46
C LYS A 196 -17.29 -38.69 4.65
N THR A 197 -18.29 -37.80 4.75
CA THR A 197 -19.51 -37.83 3.93
C THR A 197 -19.22 -37.65 2.44
N LEU A 198 -18.39 -36.67 2.07
CA LEU A 198 -17.95 -36.45 0.68
C LEU A 198 -17.12 -37.62 0.12
N LYS A 199 -16.46 -38.41 0.99
CA LYS A 199 -15.70 -39.60 0.57
C LYS A 199 -16.56 -40.86 0.53
N SER A 200 -17.64 -40.95 1.32
CA SER A 200 -18.55 -42.10 1.29
C SER A 200 -19.50 -42.04 0.09
N GLU A 201 -19.90 -40.85 -0.36
CA GLU A 201 -20.74 -40.68 -1.57
C GLU A 201 -20.00 -41.04 -2.87
N LEU A 202 -18.65 -41.08 -2.86
CA LEU A 202 -17.82 -41.54 -3.97
C LEU A 202 -17.58 -43.07 -3.97
N SER A 203 -18.17 -43.82 -3.04
CA SER A 203 -18.00 -45.29 -2.96
C SER A 203 -19.27 -46.09 -3.31
N ASP A 204 -20.34 -45.42 -3.74
CA ASP A 204 -21.60 -46.06 -4.15
C ASP A 204 -21.94 -45.87 -5.65
N GLU A 205 -20.94 -45.63 -6.51
CA GLU A 205 -21.03 -45.80 -7.98
C GLU A 205 -19.84 -46.59 -8.54
#